data_AF-A0AAU9PZL4-F1
#
_entry.id   AF-A0AAU9PZL4-F1
#
_cell.length_a   1.000
_cell.length_b   1.000
_cell.length_c   1.000
_cell.angle_alpha   90.00
_cell.angle_beta   90.00
_cell.angle_gamma   90.00
#
_symmetry.space_group_name_H-M   'P 1'
#
loop_
_entity.id
_entity.type
_entity.pdbx_description
1 polymer ?
#
loop_
_entity_poly.entity_id
_entity_poly.type
_entity_poly.pdbx_seq_one_letter_code
_entity_poly.pdbx_strand_id
1 'polypeptide(L)'
;MKASELISIINNLPEGSDPDIVMGEEWLPERLESTTLDGDMLFMHFDNAPEDGQGEEEGRGFVDHEIDLIRTRLQQILDEDSDSASKADAMLGLFLMGHELSSSQVIEILEEDSEH
;
A
#
# COMPACT_ATOMS: atom_id res chain seq x y z
N MET A 1 -13.30 11.98 15.42
CA MET A 1 -14.70 11.82 15.85
C MET A 1 -14.73 11.46 17.33
N LYS A 2 -15.62 12.04 18.13
CA LYS A 2 -15.88 11.66 19.54
C LYS A 2 -16.90 10.53 19.59
N ALA A 3 -16.88 9.71 20.64
CA ALA A 3 -17.85 8.62 20.82
C ALA A 3 -19.32 9.11 20.78
N SER A 4 -19.59 10.31 21.30
CA SER A 4 -20.92 10.93 21.24
C SER A 4 -21.39 11.23 19.82
N GLU A 5 -20.47 11.58 18.92
CA GLU A 5 -20.78 11.83 17.50
C GLU A 5 -21.10 10.53 16.78
N LEU A 6 -20.33 9.47 17.04
CA LEU A 6 -20.59 8.13 16.51
C LEU A 6 -21.96 7.59 16.95
N ILE A 7 -22.29 7.72 18.24
CA ILE A 7 -23.61 7.33 18.78
C ILE A 7 -24.73 8.08 18.07
N SER A 8 -24.54 9.37 17.79
CA SER A 8 -25.53 10.17 17.06
C SER A 8 -25.75 9.63 15.64
N ILE A 9 -24.69 9.20 14.95
CA ILE A 9 -24.81 8.62 13.60
C ILE A 9 -25.58 7.29 13.66
N ILE A 10 -25.20 6.39 14.57
CA ILE A 10 -25.84 5.07 14.73
C ILE A 10 -27.34 5.20 15.05
N ASN A 11 -27.71 6.13 15.94
CA ASN A 11 -29.12 6.35 16.30
C ASN A 11 -29.98 6.93 15.18
N ASN A 12 -29.37 7.46 14.12
CA ASN A 12 -30.07 8.03 12.97
C ASN A 12 -30.09 7.08 11.75
N LEU A 13 -29.63 5.83 11.91
CA LEU A 13 -29.74 4.82 10.86
C LEU A 13 -31.22 4.48 10.59
N PRO A 14 -31.59 4.17 9.32
CA PRO A 14 -32.96 3.78 8.97
C PRO A 14 -33.47 2.58 9.79
N GLU A 15 -34.77 2.56 10.12
CA GLU A 15 -35.35 1.41 10.80
C GLU A 15 -35.14 0.11 10.01
N GLY A 16 -34.53 -0.87 10.66
CA GLY A 16 -34.25 -2.18 10.07
C GLY A 16 -32.94 -2.28 9.27
N SER A 17 -32.11 -1.22 9.23
CA SER A 17 -30.76 -1.33 8.65
C SER A 17 -29.78 -1.95 9.66
N ASP A 18 -28.99 -2.92 9.20
CA ASP A 18 -27.91 -3.56 9.96
C ASP A 18 -26.60 -3.50 9.14
N PRO A 19 -26.00 -2.32 8.98
CA PRO A 19 -24.78 -2.17 8.17
C PRO A 19 -23.54 -2.67 8.93
N ASP A 20 -22.63 -3.31 8.21
CA ASP A 20 -21.28 -3.54 8.72
C ASP A 20 -20.58 -2.19 8.98
N ILE A 21 -19.88 -2.09 10.12
CA ILE A 21 -19.05 -0.93 10.41
C ILE A 21 -17.73 -1.11 9.69
N VAL A 22 -17.41 -0.16 8.79
CA VAL A 22 -16.19 -0.20 8.00
C VAL A 22 -15.34 1.05 8.17
N MET A 23 -14.04 0.92 7.92
CA MET A 23 -13.11 2.03 7.74
C MET A 23 -12.27 1.83 6.47
N GLY A 24 -11.39 2.79 6.15
CA GLY A 24 -10.66 2.81 4.89
C GLY A 24 -11.38 3.58 3.78
N GLU A 25 -11.02 3.30 2.54
CA GLU A 25 -11.63 3.90 1.36
C GLU A 25 -12.87 3.11 0.92
N GLU A 26 -13.82 3.75 0.22
CA GLU A 26 -15.06 3.07 -0.23
C GLU A 26 -14.80 1.86 -1.13
N TRP A 27 -13.69 1.88 -1.88
CA TRP A 27 -13.27 0.81 -2.78
C TRP A 27 -12.41 -0.28 -2.11
N LEU A 28 -12.00 -0.08 -0.86
CA LEU A 28 -11.29 -1.06 -0.03
C LEU A 28 -11.68 -0.90 1.45
N PRO A 29 -12.92 -1.23 1.82
CA PRO A 29 -13.38 -1.09 3.19
C PRO A 29 -12.87 -2.24 4.06
N GLU A 30 -12.33 -1.90 5.23
CA GLU A 30 -11.96 -2.82 6.30
C GLU A 30 -13.12 -2.95 7.27
N ARG A 31 -13.53 -4.17 7.63
CA ARG A 31 -14.68 -4.44 8.51
C ARG A 31 -14.26 -4.52 9.96
N LEU A 32 -15.06 -3.94 10.85
CA LEU A 32 -14.88 -4.02 12.29
C LEU A 32 -15.16 -5.45 12.79
N GLU A 33 -14.11 -6.19 13.15
CA GLU A 33 -14.23 -7.56 13.68
C GLU A 33 -14.52 -7.56 15.18
N SER A 34 -13.87 -6.68 15.93
CA SER A 34 -14.03 -6.63 17.38
C SER A 34 -13.84 -5.23 17.95
N THR A 35 -14.48 -4.98 19.08
CA THR A 35 -14.36 -3.72 19.82
C THR A 35 -14.20 -4.00 21.29
N THR A 36 -13.26 -3.33 21.93
CA THR A 36 -13.03 -3.40 23.37
C THR A 36 -12.92 -2.01 23.96
N LEU A 37 -13.65 -1.75 25.03
CA LEU A 37 -13.51 -0.51 25.81
C LEU A 37 -12.56 -0.78 26.99
N ASP A 38 -11.47 -0.03 27.06
CA ASP A 38 -10.54 -0.06 28.19
C ASP A 38 -10.38 1.35 28.77
N GLY A 39 -10.95 1.55 29.97
CA GLY A 39 -11.04 2.87 30.59
C GLY A 39 -11.88 3.84 29.74
N ASP A 40 -11.25 4.93 29.30
CA ASP A 40 -11.83 5.97 28.44
C ASP A 40 -11.46 5.80 26.95
N MET A 41 -10.77 4.71 26.59
CA MET A 41 -10.29 4.43 25.24
C MET A 41 -11.10 3.29 24.60
N LEU A 42 -11.65 3.55 23.40
CA LEU A 42 -12.35 2.55 22.60
C LEU A 42 -11.39 1.98 21.55
N PHE A 43 -10.99 0.73 21.73
CA PHE A 43 -10.16 -0.01 20.78
C PHE A 43 -11.06 -0.74 19.79
N MET A 44 -10.83 -0.52 18.50
CA MET A 44 -11.56 -1.13 17.39
C MET A 44 -10.54 -1.88 16.55
N HIS A 45 -10.78 -3.19 16.36
CA HIS A 45 -9.97 -4.03 15.49
C HIS A 45 -10.73 -4.28 14.20
N PHE A 46 -10.15 -3.80 13.11
CA PHE A 46 -10.64 -4.04 11.77
C PHE A 46 -9.88 -5.21 11.18
N ASP A 47 -10.52 -5.96 10.28
CA ASP A 47 -9.81 -6.92 9.46
C ASP A 47 -8.71 -6.20 8.66
N ASN A 48 -7.62 -6.92 8.37
CA ASN A 48 -6.74 -6.48 7.29
C ASN A 48 -7.43 -6.90 6.00
N ALA A 49 -8.00 -5.98 5.22
CA ALA A 49 -8.45 -6.32 3.88
C ALA A 49 -7.21 -6.82 3.09
N PRO A 50 -7.16 -8.11 2.68
CA PRO A 50 -7.88 -8.53 1.47
C PRO A 50 -8.42 -9.98 1.47
N GLU A 51 -9.46 -10.25 0.66
CA GLU A 51 -9.58 -11.55 -0.02
C GLU A 51 -8.92 -11.44 -1.41
N ASP A 52 -7.95 -12.30 -1.68
CA ASP A 52 -7.34 -12.53 -2.99
C ASP A 52 -8.44 -12.72 -4.06
N GLY A 53 -8.77 -11.68 -4.84
CA GLY A 53 -9.74 -11.90 -5.92
C GLY A 53 -10.17 -10.75 -6.81
N GLN A 54 -10.28 -9.49 -6.38
CA GLN A 54 -10.90 -8.47 -7.24
C GLN A 54 -10.26 -7.09 -7.09
N GLY A 55 -9.33 -6.83 -8.02
CA GLY A 55 -8.71 -5.53 -8.26
C GLY A 55 -7.66 -5.64 -9.37
N GLU A 56 -7.89 -6.48 -10.38
CA GLU A 56 -6.97 -6.64 -11.51
C GLU A 56 -7.01 -5.51 -12.52
N GLU A 57 -7.91 -4.52 -12.42
CA GLU A 57 -8.09 -3.56 -13.54
C GLU A 57 -8.08 -2.06 -13.23
N GLU A 58 -8.18 -1.57 -11.99
CA GLU A 58 -8.21 -0.10 -11.74
C GLU A 58 -7.34 0.39 -10.57
N GLY A 59 -6.29 -0.36 -10.23
CA GLY A 59 -5.20 0.08 -9.34
C GLY A 59 -3.80 -0.36 -9.77
N ARG A 60 -3.68 -1.10 -10.88
CA ARG A 60 -2.42 -1.72 -11.36
C ARG A 60 -1.58 -0.87 -12.30
N GLY A 61 -2.05 0.34 -12.65
CA GLY A 61 -1.22 1.27 -13.43
C GLY A 61 0.10 1.62 -12.73
N PHE A 62 0.11 1.57 -11.39
CA PHE A 62 1.35 1.75 -10.61
C PHE A 62 2.24 0.50 -10.65
N VAL A 63 1.71 -0.70 -10.34
CA VAL A 63 2.56 -1.90 -10.23
C VAL A 63 3.21 -2.31 -11.55
N ASP A 64 2.48 -2.25 -12.67
CA ASP A 64 3.06 -2.64 -13.96
C ASP A 64 4.13 -1.64 -14.43
N HIS A 65 3.87 -0.33 -14.25
CA HIS A 65 4.85 0.72 -14.52
C HIS A 65 6.09 0.57 -13.63
N GLU A 66 5.92 0.29 -12.34
CA GLU A 66 7.02 0.06 -11.40
C GLU A 66 7.86 -1.18 -11.76
N ILE A 67 7.20 -2.28 -12.15
CA ILE A 67 7.86 -3.50 -12.64
C ILE A 67 8.64 -3.19 -13.92
N ASP A 68 8.05 -2.43 -14.84
CA ASP A 68 8.71 -2.03 -16.09
C ASP A 68 9.89 -1.09 -15.84
N LEU A 69 9.78 -0.18 -14.87
CA LEU A 69 10.85 0.72 -14.45
C LEU A 69 12.04 -0.07 -13.86
N ILE A 70 11.78 -0.97 -12.90
CA ILE A 70 12.79 -1.83 -12.30
C ILE A 70 13.44 -2.73 -13.36
N ARG A 71 12.62 -3.31 -14.26
CA ARG A 71 13.10 -4.15 -15.36
C ARG A 71 14.01 -3.35 -16.30
N THR A 72 13.60 -2.15 -16.67
CA THR A 72 14.37 -1.26 -17.54
C THR A 72 15.70 -0.91 -16.88
N ARG A 73 15.71 -0.60 -15.58
CA ARG A 73 16.95 -0.28 -14.86
C ARG A 73 17.90 -1.48 -14.79
N LEU A 74 17.37 -2.68 -14.50
CA LEU A 74 18.18 -3.90 -14.49
C LEU A 74 18.76 -4.21 -15.87
N GLN A 75 17.99 -4.00 -16.94
CA GLN A 75 18.49 -4.15 -18.31
C GLN A 75 19.61 -3.13 -18.61
N GLN A 76 19.44 -1.87 -18.23
CA GLN A 76 20.50 -0.85 -18.39
C GLN A 76 21.79 -1.27 -17.68
N ILE A 77 21.72 -1.73 -16.43
CA ILE A 77 22.90 -2.21 -15.68
C ILE A 77 23.56 -3.40 -16.39
N LEU A 78 22.76 -4.30 -16.95
CA LEU A 78 23.28 -5.48 -17.66
C LEU A 78 23.91 -5.11 -19.02
N ASP A 79 23.34 -4.14 -19.72
CA ASP A 79 23.77 -3.71 -21.06
C ASP A 79 24.89 -2.67 -21.04
N GLU A 80 25.14 -2.04 -19.89
CA GLU A 80 26.24 -1.08 -19.72
C GLU A 80 27.60 -1.72 -20.02
N ASP A 81 28.49 -0.99 -20.69
CA ASP A 81 29.86 -1.44 -20.99
C ASP A 81 30.76 -1.29 -19.75
N SER A 82 30.44 -2.07 -18.71
CA SER A 82 31.12 -2.11 -17.41
C SER A 82 31.50 -3.54 -17.04
N ASP A 83 32.47 -3.68 -16.13
CA ASP A 83 32.93 -4.99 -15.69
C ASP A 83 31.90 -5.69 -14.77
N SER A 84 32.04 -7.00 -14.61
CA SER A 84 31.10 -7.80 -13.81
C SER A 84 31.04 -7.37 -12.34
N ALA A 85 32.12 -6.79 -11.82
CA ALA A 85 32.17 -6.30 -10.45
C ALA A 85 31.30 -5.05 -10.28
N SER A 86 31.45 -4.08 -11.19
CA SER A 86 30.65 -2.84 -11.19
C SER A 86 29.15 -3.15 -11.34
N LYS A 87 28.79 -4.11 -12.19
CA LYS A 87 27.40 -4.57 -12.35
C LYS A 87 26.85 -5.22 -11.08
N ALA A 88 27.67 -6.04 -10.40
CA ALA A 88 27.29 -6.66 -9.15
C ALA A 88 27.06 -5.61 -8.04
N ASP A 89 27.93 -4.59 -7.97
CA ASP A 89 27.79 -3.48 -7.02
C ASP A 89 26.53 -2.65 -7.29
N ALA A 90 26.21 -2.37 -8.57
CA ALA A 90 24.98 -1.68 -8.95
C ALA A 90 23.72 -2.47 -8.57
N MET A 91 23.71 -3.78 -8.83
CA MET A 91 22.61 -4.66 -8.40
C MET A 91 22.48 -4.74 -6.88
N LEU A 92 23.60 -4.81 -6.16
CA LEU A 92 23.61 -4.80 -4.70
C LEU A 92 23.02 -3.49 -4.16
N GLY A 93 23.36 -2.35 -4.76
CA GLY A 93 22.79 -1.05 -4.42
C GLY A 93 21.27 -1.01 -4.56
N LEU A 94 20.74 -1.53 -5.68
CA LEU A 94 19.29 -1.67 -5.90
C LEU A 94 18.61 -2.51 -4.80
N PHE A 95 19.21 -3.64 -4.43
CA PHE A 95 18.67 -4.51 -3.38
C PHE A 95 18.69 -3.86 -2.00
N LEU A 96 19.76 -3.14 -1.67
CA LEU A 96 19.86 -2.43 -0.40
C LEU A 96 18.84 -1.29 -0.31
N MET A 97 18.64 -0.53 -1.40
CA MET A 97 17.60 0.50 -1.46
C MET A 97 16.20 -0.10 -1.22
N GLY A 98 15.88 -1.23 -1.87
CA GLY A 98 14.62 -1.96 -1.66
C GLY A 98 14.43 -2.50 -0.24
N HIS A 99 15.51 -2.71 0.51
CA HIS A 99 15.45 -3.20 1.89
C HIS A 99 15.37 -2.06 2.92
N GLU A 100 15.97 -0.92 2.62
CA GLU A 100 16.08 0.22 3.56
C GLU A 100 14.97 1.27 3.39
N LEU A 101 14.38 1.37 2.20
CA LEU A 101 13.38 2.39 1.84
C LEU A 101 12.01 1.79 1.56
N SER A 102 10.95 2.61 1.61
CA SER A 102 9.64 2.17 1.14
C SER A 102 9.64 1.99 -0.38
N SER A 103 8.80 1.11 -0.90
CA SER A 103 8.68 0.87 -2.35
C SER A 103 8.46 2.17 -3.14
N SER A 104 7.61 3.08 -2.65
CA SER A 104 7.38 4.38 -3.29
C SER A 104 8.63 5.26 -3.39
N GLN A 105 9.48 5.26 -2.36
CA GLN A 105 10.73 6.03 -2.35
C GLN A 105 11.76 5.45 -3.31
N VAL A 106 11.82 4.12 -3.42
CA VAL A 106 12.70 3.45 -4.39
C VAL A 106 12.28 3.79 -5.81
N ILE A 107 10.99 3.79 -6.09
CA ILE A 107 10.46 4.12 -7.43
C ILE A 107 10.73 5.58 -7.80
N GLU A 108 10.52 6.51 -6.88
CA GLU A 108 10.85 7.93 -7.10
C GLU A 108 12.33 8.13 -7.47
N ILE A 109 13.24 7.47 -6.74
CA ILE A 109 14.68 7.50 -7.04
C ILE A 109 14.99 6.91 -8.42
N LEU A 110 14.32 5.81 -8.78
CA LEU A 110 14.51 5.15 -10.07
C LEU A 110 13.96 5.97 -11.25
N GLU A 111 12.90 6.74 -11.04
CA GLU A 111 12.36 7.64 -12.05
C GLU A 111 13.31 8.83 -12.29
N GLU A 112 13.81 9.48 -11.23
CA GLU A 112 14.78 10.59 -11.35
C GLU A 112 16.06 10.18 -12.11
N ASP A 113 16.54 8.96 -11.87
CA ASP A 113 17.69 8.36 -12.55
C ASP A 113 17.44 8.10 -14.04
N SER A 114 16.18 7.99 -14.46
CA SER A 114 15.80 7.67 -15.84
C SER A 114 15.51 8.89 -16.72
N GLU A 115 15.38 10.08 -16.13
CA GLU A 115 15.23 11.36 -16.85
C GLU A 115 16.57 12.02 -17.24
N HIS A 116 17.72 11.39 -16.95
CA HIS A 116 19.08 11.86 -17.26
C HIS A 116 19.82 10.93 -18.23
#